data_AF-A0A7X7BAK9-F1
#
_entry.id   AF-A0A7X7BAK9-F1
#
_cell.length_a   1.000
_cell.length_b   1.000
_cell.length_c   1.000
_cell.angle_alpha   90.00
_cell.angle_beta   90.00
_cell.angle_gamma   90.00
#
_symmetry.space_group_name_H-M   'P 1'
#
loop_
_entity.id
_entity.type
_entity.pdbx_description
1 polymer ?
#
loop_
_entity_poly.entity_id
_entity_poly.type
_entity_poly.pdbx_seq_one_letter_code
_entity_poly.pdbx_strand_id
1 'polypeptide(L)'
;MTFFARQEAARRRTRVLLVYYAAAVVLIVCAFYLASRAIVALVTESARDESREMSGRGRASIQVFAWDPLWLLVTAGVSAAVIGGGTLYRRASLAEGGAAVARSAGGREIVSGRADGFLERRLLNIVEEVALASGVPVPRVFVLEQEPGINAFAAGFSLHDAAVTVTRGALERLTR
;
A
#
# COMPACT_ATOMS: atom_id res chain seq x y z
N MET A 1 20.14 4.64 -24.75
CA MET A 1 18.99 3.81 -24.33
C MET A 1 17.73 4.66 -24.38
N THR A 2 16.70 4.22 -25.11
CA THR A 2 15.46 4.99 -25.39
C THR A 2 14.46 4.90 -24.23
N PHE A 3 13.68 5.96 -24.01
CA PHE A 3 12.66 6.10 -22.95
C PHE A 3 11.67 4.93 -22.88
N PHE A 4 11.32 4.35 -24.04
CA PHE A 4 10.41 3.21 -24.16
C PHE A 4 10.96 1.91 -23.53
N ALA A 5 12.28 1.68 -23.58
CA ALA A 5 12.90 0.51 -22.95
C ALA A 5 12.80 0.54 -21.42
N ARG A 6 12.75 1.75 -20.81
CA ARG A 6 12.53 1.89 -19.35
C ARG A 6 11.09 1.58 -18.96
N GLN A 7 10.11 1.93 -19.79
CA GLN A 7 8.69 1.60 -19.53
C GLN A 7 8.41 0.10 -19.63
N GLU A 8 9.01 -0.61 -20.59
CA GLU A 8 8.87 -2.07 -20.70
C GLU A 8 9.55 -2.82 -19.56
N ALA A 9 10.76 -2.40 -19.17
CA ALA A 9 11.47 -2.96 -18.01
C ALA A 9 10.68 -2.78 -16.70
N ALA A 10 10.01 -1.65 -16.53
CA ALA A 10 9.15 -1.39 -15.37
C ALA A 10 7.96 -2.36 -15.32
N ARG A 11 7.23 -2.54 -16.44
CA ARG A 11 6.07 -3.45 -16.50
C ARG A 11 6.45 -4.92 -16.24
N ARG A 12 7.60 -5.37 -16.75
CA ARG A 12 8.06 -6.75 -16.56
C ARG A 12 8.38 -7.05 -15.08
N ARG A 13 9.01 -6.10 -14.37
CA ARG A 13 9.29 -6.24 -12.93
C ARG A 13 8.01 -6.20 -12.09
N THR A 14 7.04 -5.35 -12.42
CA THR A 14 5.75 -5.33 -11.72
C THR A 14 5.02 -6.67 -11.85
N ARG A 15 5.02 -7.31 -13.03
CA ARG A 15 4.40 -8.64 -13.19
C ARG A 15 5.08 -9.70 -12.33
N VAL A 16 6.41 -9.72 -12.27
CA VAL A 16 7.15 -10.67 -11.43
C VAL A 16 6.85 -10.45 -9.93
N LEU A 17 6.80 -9.19 -9.49
CA LEU A 17 6.42 -8.85 -8.11
C LEU A 17 4.99 -9.26 -7.78
N LEU A 18 4.04 -9.11 -8.72
CA LEU A 18 2.67 -9.59 -8.54
C LEU A 18 2.59 -11.11 -8.42
N VAL A 19 3.40 -11.85 -9.20
CA VAL A 19 3.48 -13.31 -9.09
C VAL A 19 4.03 -13.72 -7.73
N TYR A 20 5.11 -13.09 -7.25
CA TYR A 20 5.64 -13.36 -5.90
C TYR A 20 4.64 -13.02 -4.80
N TYR A 21 3.91 -11.90 -4.94
CA TYR A 21 2.87 -11.52 -3.99
C TYR A 21 1.73 -12.55 -3.96
N ALA A 22 1.24 -12.97 -5.12
CA ALA A 22 0.21 -14.01 -5.21
C ALA A 22 0.69 -15.33 -4.60
N ALA A 23 1.91 -15.77 -4.91
CA ALA A 23 2.51 -16.96 -4.32
C ALA A 23 2.63 -16.85 -2.79
N ALA A 24 3.06 -15.70 -2.27
CA ALA A 24 3.15 -15.46 -0.83
C ALA A 24 1.77 -15.53 -0.16
N VAL A 25 0.73 -14.94 -0.75
CA VAL A 25 -0.64 -15.01 -0.23
C VAL A 25 -1.14 -16.45 -0.18
N VAL A 26 -0.92 -17.24 -1.24
CA VAL A 26 -1.30 -18.66 -1.28
C VAL A 26 -0.57 -19.45 -0.19
N LEU A 27 0.75 -19.25 -0.04
CA LEU A 27 1.54 -19.91 1.00
C LEU A 27 1.06 -19.57 2.41
N ILE A 28 0.72 -18.30 2.66
CA ILE A 28 0.17 -17.85 3.94
C ILE A 28 -1.17 -18.55 4.20
N VAL A 29 -2.10 -18.57 3.23
CA VAL A 29 -3.39 -19.25 3.39
C VAL A 29 -3.20 -20.74 3.67
N CYS A 30 -2.31 -21.42 2.94
CA CYS A 30 -1.98 -22.82 3.19
C CYS A 30 -1.39 -23.04 4.59
N ALA A 31 -0.46 -22.19 5.02
CA ALA A 31 0.15 -22.27 6.34
C ALA A 31 -0.88 -22.05 7.45
N PHE A 32 -1.76 -21.06 7.32
CA PHE A 32 -2.85 -20.82 8.25
C PHE A 32 -3.83 -22.00 8.32
N TYR A 33 -4.20 -22.58 7.18
CA TYR A 33 -5.05 -23.76 7.13
C TYR A 33 -4.41 -24.96 7.84
N LEU A 34 -3.12 -25.24 7.56
CA LEU A 34 -2.40 -26.33 8.21
C LEU A 34 -2.26 -26.10 9.72
N ALA A 35 -1.94 -24.88 10.14
CA ALA A 35 -1.81 -24.50 11.53
C ALA A 35 -3.14 -24.63 12.28
N SER A 36 -4.25 -24.12 11.73
CA SER A 36 -5.56 -24.23 12.36
C SER A 36 -5.99 -25.69 12.51
N ARG A 37 -5.73 -26.52 11.49
CA ARG A 37 -6.01 -27.96 11.50
C ARG A 37 -5.16 -28.71 12.52
N ALA A 38 -3.87 -28.36 12.64
CA ALA A 38 -2.98 -28.94 13.64
C ALA A 38 -3.43 -28.58 15.07
N ILE A 39 -3.81 -27.32 15.32
CA ILE A 39 -4.32 -26.87 16.62
C ILE A 39 -5.61 -27.63 16.98
N VAL A 40 -6.59 -27.70 16.06
CA VAL A 40 -7.84 -28.44 16.31
C VAL A 40 -7.56 -29.93 16.57
N ALA A 41 -6.63 -30.55 15.83
CA ALA A 41 -6.22 -31.93 16.09
C ALA A 41 -5.63 -32.09 17.49
N LEU A 42 -4.71 -31.22 17.91
CA LEU A 42 -4.10 -31.26 19.24
C LEU A 42 -5.13 -31.03 20.36
N VAL A 43 -6.08 -30.09 20.18
CA VAL A 43 -7.15 -29.80 21.14
C VAL A 43 -8.18 -30.94 21.23
N THR A 44 -8.56 -31.53 20.10
CA THR A 44 -9.49 -32.66 20.09
C THR A 44 -8.87 -33.96 20.57
N GLU A 45 -7.54 -34.14 20.45
CA GLU A 45 -6.83 -35.24 21.11
C GLU A 45 -6.72 -35.03 22.62
N SER A 46 -6.40 -33.83 23.08
CA SER A 46 -6.35 -33.52 24.52
C SER A 46 -7.73 -33.55 25.20
N ALA A 47 -8.82 -33.27 24.48
CA ALA A 47 -10.19 -33.46 24.98
C ALA A 47 -10.69 -34.92 24.92
N ARG A 48 -10.01 -35.81 24.17
CA ARG A 48 -10.36 -37.25 24.08
C ARG A 48 -9.73 -38.09 25.17
N ASP A 49 -8.74 -37.57 25.90
CA ASP A 49 -8.04 -38.28 26.98
C ASP A 49 -8.92 -38.58 28.20
N GLU A 50 -10.06 -37.89 28.39
CA GLU A 50 -10.99 -38.21 29.50
C GLU A 50 -11.93 -39.40 29.22
N SER A 51 -12.00 -39.94 27.99
CA SER A 51 -13.05 -40.93 27.64
C SER A 51 -12.56 -42.15 26.85
N ARG A 52 -11.25 -42.43 26.79
CA ARG A 52 -10.72 -43.46 25.88
C ARG A 52 -9.72 -44.45 26.47
N GLU A 53 -9.94 -44.88 27.71
CA GLU A 53 -9.65 -46.28 28.02
C GLU A 53 -10.54 -47.14 27.12
N MET A 54 -9.96 -48.04 26.31
CA MET A 54 -10.65 -49.06 25.51
C MET A 54 -11.15 -48.67 24.10
N SER A 55 -10.26 -48.35 23.16
CA SER A 55 -10.25 -49.02 21.83
C SER A 55 -9.29 -48.38 20.83
N GLY A 56 -8.32 -49.18 20.38
CA GLY A 56 -7.84 -49.15 18.99
C GLY A 56 -6.82 -48.08 18.63
N ARG A 57 -5.55 -48.34 18.98
CA ARG A 57 -4.37 -47.78 18.31
C ARG A 57 -4.50 -47.98 16.78
N GLY A 58 -4.53 -46.90 16.00
CA GLY A 58 -4.31 -47.02 14.55
C GLY A 58 -4.79 -45.89 13.63
N ARG A 59 -5.43 -44.82 14.10
CA ARG A 59 -6.03 -43.80 13.19
C ARG A 59 -5.85 -42.32 13.56
N ALA A 60 -4.90 -42.00 14.43
CA ALA A 60 -4.68 -40.61 14.87
C ALA A 60 -3.87 -39.75 13.86
N SER A 61 -3.03 -40.36 13.02
CA SER A 61 -2.00 -39.62 12.25
C SER A 61 -2.42 -39.12 10.86
N ILE A 62 -3.64 -39.38 10.38
CA ILE A 62 -4.10 -39.01 9.02
C ILE A 62 -5.41 -38.23 9.06
N GLN A 63 -5.63 -37.39 10.06
CA GLN A 63 -6.75 -36.45 10.03
C GLN A 63 -6.33 -35.00 9.78
N VAL A 64 -5.06 -34.62 9.82
CA VAL A 64 -4.59 -33.25 9.48
C VAL A 64 -4.68 -32.95 7.97
N PHE A 65 -4.76 -33.99 7.12
CA PHE A 65 -4.94 -33.88 5.67
C PHE A 65 -6.33 -34.32 5.17
N ALA A 66 -7.30 -34.55 6.04
CA ALA A 66 -8.70 -34.65 5.61
C ALA A 66 -9.13 -33.36 4.89
N TRP A 67 -9.29 -33.42 3.58
CA TRP A 67 -9.84 -32.33 2.77
C TRP A 67 -11.26 -32.01 3.28
N ASP A 68 -11.40 -30.86 3.94
CA ASP A 68 -12.70 -30.32 4.33
C ASP A 68 -12.96 -29.03 3.53
N PRO A 69 -13.81 -29.09 2.49
CA PRO A 69 -14.11 -27.95 1.63
C PRO A 69 -14.68 -26.75 2.41
N LEU A 70 -15.43 -26.99 3.49
CA LEU A 70 -16.07 -25.93 4.26
C LEU A 70 -15.04 -25.14 5.07
N TRP A 71 -14.13 -25.84 5.76
CA TRP A 71 -13.05 -25.21 6.53
C TRP A 71 -12.07 -24.43 5.65
N LEU A 72 -11.77 -24.95 4.46
CA LEU A 72 -10.97 -24.25 3.47
C LEU A 72 -11.68 -22.98 3.00
N LEU A 73 -12.97 -23.06 2.68
CA LEU A 73 -13.76 -21.89 2.27
C LEU A 73 -13.84 -20.82 3.37
N VAL A 74 -14.01 -21.20 4.63
CA VAL A 74 -14.06 -20.24 5.75
C VAL A 74 -12.71 -19.55 5.94
N THR A 75 -11.62 -20.32 6.00
CA THR A 75 -10.26 -19.74 6.18
C THR A 75 -9.86 -18.86 5.00
N ALA A 76 -10.07 -19.33 3.77
CA ALA A 76 -9.85 -18.54 2.57
C ALA A 76 -10.72 -17.28 2.53
N GLY A 77 -12.00 -17.39 2.92
CA GLY A 77 -12.94 -16.27 2.99
C GLY A 77 -12.51 -15.22 4.02
N VAL A 78 -12.10 -15.63 5.22
CA VAL A 78 -11.59 -14.73 6.26
C VAL A 78 -10.31 -14.04 5.80
N SER A 79 -9.34 -14.79 5.25
CA SER A 79 -8.12 -14.19 4.70
C SER A 79 -8.42 -13.21 3.57
N ALA A 80 -9.31 -13.57 2.64
CA ALA A 80 -9.71 -12.70 1.54
C ALA A 80 -10.43 -11.44 2.05
N ALA A 81 -11.27 -11.54 3.08
CA ALA A 81 -11.94 -10.41 3.69
C ALA A 81 -10.95 -9.46 4.38
N VAL A 82 -9.96 -9.99 5.11
CA VAL A 82 -8.92 -9.17 5.75
C VAL A 82 -8.04 -8.46 4.71
N ILE A 83 -7.56 -9.20 3.71
CA ILE A 83 -6.71 -8.64 2.64
C ILE A 83 -7.51 -7.64 1.80
N GLY A 84 -8.72 -8.02 1.38
CA GLY A 84 -9.62 -7.18 0.59
C GLY A 84 -10.03 -5.92 1.34
N GLY A 85 -10.42 -6.05 2.60
CA GLY A 85 -10.78 -4.93 3.47
C GLY A 85 -9.62 -3.97 3.71
N GLY A 86 -8.43 -4.49 4.03
CA GLY A 86 -7.23 -3.67 4.19
C GLY A 86 -6.80 -2.98 2.88
N THR A 87 -6.96 -3.67 1.74
CA THR A 87 -6.66 -3.12 0.41
C THR A 87 -7.65 -2.01 0.04
N LEU A 88 -8.95 -2.23 0.26
CA LEU A 88 -10.00 -1.23 0.02
C LEU A 88 -9.83 -0.02 0.92
N TYR A 89 -9.55 -0.24 2.20
CA TYR A 89 -9.25 0.83 3.15
C TYR A 89 -8.05 1.66 2.70
N ARG A 90 -6.96 0.99 2.28
CA ARG A 90 -5.76 1.70 1.81
C ARG A 90 -5.96 2.40 0.46
N ARG A 91 -6.76 1.83 -0.44
CA ARG A 91 -7.17 2.50 -1.68
C ARG A 91 -8.03 3.73 -1.37
N ALA A 92 -8.96 3.63 -0.42
CA ALA A 92 -9.82 4.74 -0.01
C ALA A 92 -9.03 5.84 0.72
N SER A 93 -8.07 5.48 1.59
CA SER A 93 -7.26 6.46 2.32
C SER A 93 -6.23 7.17 1.44
N LEU A 94 -5.84 6.56 0.31
CA LEU A 94 -5.02 7.20 -0.71
C LEU A 94 -5.85 7.84 -1.84
N ALA A 95 -7.20 7.77 -1.80
CA ALA A 95 -8.06 8.27 -2.89
C ALA A 95 -7.98 9.78 -3.10
N GLU A 96 -7.54 10.55 -2.10
CA GLU A 96 -7.28 11.99 -2.24
C GLU A 96 -5.99 12.31 -3.05
N GLY A 97 -5.24 11.27 -3.44
CA GLY A 97 -4.12 11.35 -4.37
C GLY A 97 -2.87 11.99 -3.77
N GLY A 98 -2.17 12.80 -4.57
CA GLY A 98 -0.94 13.47 -4.16
C GLY A 98 -1.09 14.39 -2.94
N ALA A 99 -2.24 15.04 -2.79
CA ALA A 99 -2.47 15.95 -1.66
C ALA A 99 -2.63 15.23 -0.33
N ALA A 100 -3.09 13.97 -0.33
CA ALA A 100 -3.13 13.17 0.90
C ALA A 100 -1.72 12.94 1.43
N VAL A 101 -0.79 12.58 0.51
CA VAL A 101 0.62 12.38 0.84
C VAL A 101 1.26 13.68 1.32
N ALA A 102 1.02 14.79 0.61
CA ALA A 102 1.55 16.10 0.98
C ALA A 102 1.08 16.53 2.39
N ARG A 103 -0.22 16.41 2.69
CA ARG A 103 -0.78 16.72 4.02
C ARG A 103 -0.26 15.78 5.11
N SER A 104 -0.12 14.49 4.82
CA SER A 104 0.42 13.51 5.78
C SER A 104 1.89 13.78 6.14
N ALA A 105 2.64 14.41 5.23
CA ALA A 105 4.00 14.87 5.47
C ALA A 105 4.06 16.19 6.25
N GLY A 106 2.92 16.81 6.58
CA GLY A 106 2.83 18.12 7.24
C GLY A 106 2.79 19.30 6.26
N GLY A 107 2.53 19.05 4.97
CA GLY A 107 2.46 20.09 3.95
C GLY A 107 1.23 20.97 4.08
N ARG A 108 1.42 22.29 4.03
CA ARG A 108 0.35 23.29 3.91
C ARG A 108 0.12 23.61 2.44
N GLU A 109 -1.13 23.52 2.00
CA GLU A 109 -1.51 23.86 0.62
C GLU A 109 -1.37 25.36 0.37
N ILE A 110 -0.78 25.72 -0.75
CA ILE A 110 -0.67 27.09 -1.25
C ILE A 110 -1.65 27.23 -2.40
N VAL A 111 -2.50 28.25 -2.30
CA VAL A 111 -3.44 28.65 -3.35
C VAL A 111 -3.22 30.12 -3.66
N SER A 112 -3.41 30.52 -4.92
CA SER A 112 -3.09 31.87 -5.42
C SER A 112 -3.70 33.01 -4.59
N GLY A 113 -4.89 32.80 -4.00
CA GLY A 113 -5.56 33.77 -3.12
C GLY A 113 -5.11 33.78 -1.66
N ARG A 114 -4.32 32.79 -1.21
CA ARG A 114 -3.84 32.66 0.19
C ARG A 114 -2.30 32.51 0.26
N ALA A 115 -1.61 32.75 -0.84
CA ALA A 115 -0.16 32.66 -0.89
C ALA A 115 0.47 33.79 -0.05
N ASP A 116 1.28 33.40 0.93
CA ASP A 116 1.92 34.33 1.87
C ASP A 116 3.26 34.81 1.30
N GLY A 117 3.27 36.04 0.78
CA GLY A 117 4.47 36.69 0.25
C GLY A 117 4.88 36.31 -1.18
N PHE A 118 6.03 36.85 -1.58
CA PHE A 118 6.57 36.74 -2.94
C PHE A 118 7.02 35.31 -3.29
N LEU A 119 7.61 34.59 -2.34
CA LEU A 119 8.21 33.28 -2.58
C LEU A 119 7.18 32.21 -2.93
N GLU A 120 6.03 32.20 -2.25
CA GLU A 120 4.95 31.24 -2.54
C GLU A 120 4.30 31.50 -3.89
N ARG A 121 4.07 32.78 -4.24
CA ARG A 121 3.56 33.17 -5.56
C ARG A 121 4.53 32.80 -6.67
N ARG A 122 5.82 32.99 -6.43
CA ARG A 122 6.87 32.57 -7.36
C ARG A 122 6.83 31.06 -7.58
N LEU A 123 6.73 30.26 -6.51
CA LEU A 123 6.61 28.82 -6.61
C LEU A 123 5.39 28.41 -7.44
N LEU A 124 4.22 29.00 -7.18
CA LEU A 124 3.01 28.74 -7.95
C LEU A 124 3.23 29.03 -9.45
N ASN A 125 3.79 30.19 -9.78
CA ASN A 125 4.06 30.57 -11.16
C ASN A 125 5.05 29.61 -11.85
N ILE A 126 6.08 29.17 -11.14
CA ILE A 126 7.06 28.21 -11.69
C ILE A 126 6.42 26.86 -11.94
N VAL A 127 5.63 26.35 -10.99
CA VAL A 127 4.91 25.09 -11.15
C VAL A 127 3.93 25.18 -12.33
N GLU A 128 3.24 26.31 -12.48
CA GLU A 128 2.35 26.57 -13.61
C GLU A 128 3.10 26.63 -14.95
N GLU A 129 4.23 27.34 -15.02
CA GLU A 129 5.09 27.42 -16.20
C GLU A 129 5.56 26.02 -16.63
N VAL A 130 6.03 25.20 -15.67
CA VAL A 130 6.49 23.84 -15.94
C VAL A 130 5.34 22.92 -16.36
N ALA A 131 4.16 23.05 -15.75
CA ALA A 131 2.98 22.26 -16.09
C ALA A 131 2.48 22.59 -17.51
N LEU A 132 2.38 23.87 -17.85
CA LEU A 132 1.99 24.35 -19.17
C LEU A 132 2.99 23.90 -20.24
N ALA A 133 4.29 24.07 -20.00
CA ALA A 133 5.33 23.63 -20.92
C ALA A 133 5.33 22.10 -21.12
N SER A 134 4.96 21.35 -20.09
CA SER A 134 4.88 19.88 -20.13
C SER A 134 3.54 19.36 -20.65
N GLY A 135 2.55 20.22 -20.90
CA GLY A 135 1.21 19.83 -21.34
C GLY A 135 0.44 18.99 -20.30
N VAL A 136 0.72 19.19 -19.01
CA VAL A 136 0.06 18.48 -17.90
C VAL A 136 -0.85 19.43 -17.10
N PRO A 137 -1.90 18.93 -16.44
CA PRO A 137 -2.67 19.72 -15.49
C PRO A 137 -1.76 20.33 -14.42
N VAL A 138 -2.05 21.57 -14.00
CA VAL A 138 -1.31 22.24 -12.92
C VAL A 138 -1.54 21.46 -11.61
N PRO A 139 -0.48 20.87 -11.01
CA PRO A 139 -0.63 20.11 -9.78
C PRO A 139 -0.89 21.03 -8.58
N ARG A 140 -1.48 20.48 -7.53
CA ARG A 140 -1.63 21.20 -6.26
C ARG A 140 -0.27 21.42 -5.62
N VAL A 141 -0.04 22.60 -5.04
CA VAL A 141 1.27 22.97 -4.48
C VAL A 141 1.21 23.06 -2.96
N PHE A 142 2.18 22.46 -2.29
CA PHE A 142 2.28 22.43 -0.83
C PHE A 142 3.67 22.90 -0.37
N VAL A 143 3.72 23.53 0.80
CA VAL A 143 4.98 23.85 1.48
C VAL A 143 5.08 23.21 2.86
N LEU A 144 6.24 22.64 3.14
CA LEU A 144 6.62 22.17 4.48
C LEU A 144 7.29 23.32 5.24
N GLU A 145 6.51 24.06 6.02
CA GLU A 145 6.97 25.25 6.77
C GLU A 145 8.07 24.94 7.78
N GLN A 146 8.01 23.76 8.39
CA GLN A 146 8.86 23.38 9.51
C GLN A 146 10.16 22.69 9.07
N GLU A 147 10.39 22.56 7.76
CA GLU A 147 11.54 21.86 7.21
C GLU A 147 12.57 22.85 6.61
N PRO A 148 13.67 23.13 7.32
CA PRO A 148 14.71 24.06 6.85
C PRO A 148 15.69 23.43 5.85
N GLY A 149 15.64 22.11 5.64
CA GLY A 149 16.38 21.43 4.59
C GLY A 149 15.92 21.84 3.19
N ILE A 150 16.76 21.62 2.18
CA ILE A 150 16.39 21.81 0.77
C ILE A 150 15.86 20.47 0.24
N ASN A 151 14.55 20.36 0.04
CA ASN A 151 13.93 19.18 -0.53
C ASN A 151 12.62 19.52 -1.27
N ALA A 152 12.23 18.64 -2.18
CA ALA A 152 10.94 18.66 -2.84
C ALA A 152 10.55 17.25 -3.28
N PHE A 153 9.26 16.97 -3.32
CA PHE A 153 8.74 15.72 -3.88
C PHE A 153 7.41 15.95 -4.59
N ALA A 154 7.09 15.05 -5.52
CA ALA A 154 5.80 15.00 -6.19
C ALA A 154 5.11 13.66 -5.91
N ALA A 155 3.80 13.70 -5.67
CA ALA A 155 2.98 12.52 -5.38
C ALA A 155 1.67 12.56 -6.17
N GLY A 156 1.08 11.39 -6.44
CA GLY A 156 -0.17 11.23 -7.18
C GLY A 156 -0.21 9.88 -7.90
N PHE A 157 -1.41 9.36 -8.15
CA PHE A 157 -1.60 8.15 -8.97
C PHE A 157 -1.65 8.45 -10.47
N SER A 158 -2.01 9.68 -10.82
CA SER A 158 -2.16 10.21 -12.17
C SER A 158 -1.73 11.68 -12.20
N LEU A 159 -1.78 12.29 -13.39
CA LEU A 159 -1.49 13.71 -13.55
C LEU A 159 -2.61 14.62 -13.00
N HIS A 160 -3.84 14.11 -12.87
CA HIS A 160 -4.99 14.90 -12.41
C HIS A 160 -5.07 15.04 -10.89
N ASP A 161 -4.49 14.11 -10.15
CA ASP A 161 -4.43 14.11 -8.69
C ASP A 161 -3.03 14.43 -8.15
N ALA A 162 -2.13 14.88 -9.03
CA ALA A 162 -0.76 15.21 -8.69
C ALA A 162 -0.68 16.38 -7.70
N ALA A 163 0.28 16.28 -6.79
CA ALA A 163 0.67 17.35 -5.88
C ALA A 163 2.20 17.46 -5.83
N VAL A 164 2.69 18.69 -5.77
CA VAL A 164 4.10 19.03 -5.61
C VAL A 164 4.29 19.67 -4.24
N THR A 165 5.21 19.14 -3.45
CA THR A 165 5.52 19.65 -2.10
C THR A 165 6.96 20.11 -2.07
N VAL A 166 7.20 21.32 -1.57
CA VAL A 166 8.52 21.93 -1.45
C VAL A 166 8.79 22.31 0.01
N THR A 167 10.01 22.19 0.49
CA THR A 167 10.35 22.62 1.86
C THR A 167 10.54 24.12 1.96
N ARG A 168 10.35 24.69 3.16
CA ARG A 168 10.68 26.10 3.42
C ARG A 168 12.13 26.43 3.08
N GLY A 169 13.05 25.53 3.44
CA GLY A 169 14.47 25.69 3.11
C GLY A 169 14.76 25.74 1.60
N ALA A 170 14.03 24.97 0.78
CA ALA A 170 14.14 25.06 -0.68
C ALA A 170 13.56 26.39 -1.20
N LEU A 171 12.41 26.81 -0.68
CA LEU A 171 11.74 28.05 -1.08
C LEU A 171 12.60 29.31 -0.84
N GLU A 172 13.34 29.34 0.27
CA GLU A 172 14.14 30.51 0.67
C GLU A 172 15.56 30.50 0.11
N ARG A 173 16.17 29.31 -0.05
CA ARG A 173 17.59 29.20 -0.42
C ARG A 173 17.82 28.99 -1.90
N LEU A 174 16.83 28.45 -2.63
CA LEU A 174 16.95 28.28 -4.06
C LEU A 174 16.58 29.58 -4.78
N THR A 175 17.41 29.93 -5.75
CA THR A 175 17.24 31.16 -6.53
C THR A 175 16.19 31.04 -7.61
N ARG A 176 15.66 29.84 -7.88
CA ARG A 176 14.54 29.57 -8.79
C ARG A 176 13.89 28.25 -8.42
#